data_AF-A0A1V9ETF8-F1
#
_entry.id   AF-A0A1V9ETF8-F1
#
_cell.length_a   1.000
_cell.length_b   1.000
_cell.length_c   1.000
_cell.angle_alpha   90.00
_cell.angle_beta   90.00
_cell.angle_gamma   90.00
#
_symmetry.space_group_name_H-M   'P 1'
#
loop_
_entity.id
_entity.type
_entity.pdbx_description
1 polymer ?
#
loop_
_entity_poly.entity_id
_entity_poly.type
_entity_poly.pdbx_seq_one_letter_code
_entity_poly.pdbx_strand_id
1 'polypeptide(L)'
;MSLSFNSNGHLHKTVELTLEEFEQHFGTNEWRKQKIRNALTLFEILGACGCTTVFIGGSFISTKINPNDIDLCFDLQNIDYDKLEQVFPDFFDHNKIGEIHRNLKCHVLYFDKTNHQFLHMLEKDKDGYPKGLVKINLKDIFYD
;
A
#
# COMPACT_ATOMS: atom_id res chain seq x y z
N MET A 1 16.35 -7.16 5.75
CA MET A 1 16.16 -7.12 7.23
C MET A 1 15.41 -8.39 7.71
N SER A 2 15.35 -8.77 9.00
CA SER A 2 14.43 -9.83 9.46
C SER A 2 13.10 -9.23 9.96
N LEU A 3 11.97 -9.78 9.50
CA LEU A 3 10.63 -9.34 9.91
C LEU A 3 10.13 -10.15 11.11
N SER A 4 9.43 -9.48 12.03
CA SER A 4 8.83 -10.11 13.21
C SER A 4 7.30 -10.00 13.15
N PHE A 5 6.61 -11.09 13.44
CA PHE A 5 5.16 -11.20 13.43
C PHE A 5 4.64 -11.55 14.83
N ASN A 6 3.49 -10.99 15.20
CA ASN A 6 2.81 -11.34 16.44
C ASN A 6 2.08 -12.70 16.33
N SER A 7 1.47 -13.16 17.42
CA SER A 7 0.74 -14.43 17.47
C SER A 7 -0.44 -14.51 16.49
N ASN A 8 -0.97 -13.36 16.05
CA ASN A 8 -2.05 -13.26 15.06
C ASN A 8 -1.51 -13.25 13.61
N GLY A 9 -0.19 -13.34 13.43
CA GLY A 9 0.46 -13.32 12.12
C GLY A 9 0.58 -11.92 11.51
N HIS A 10 0.29 -10.85 12.25
CA HIS A 10 0.48 -9.48 11.81
C HIS A 10 1.90 -9.00 12.11
N LEU A 11 2.42 -8.09 11.28
CA LEU A 11 3.72 -7.48 11.52
C LEU A 11 3.73 -6.78 12.88
N HIS A 12 4.79 -6.97 13.67
CA HIS A 12 4.85 -6.46 15.05
C HIS A 12 4.97 -4.93 15.12
N LYS A 13 5.67 -4.32 14.17
CA LYS A 13 5.89 -2.87 14.09
C LYS A 13 6.00 -2.43 12.65
N THR A 14 5.75 -1.15 12.38
CA THR A 14 5.99 -0.58 11.04
C THR A 14 7.47 -0.65 10.69
N VAL A 15 7.77 -1.07 9.48
CA VAL A 15 9.13 -1.19 8.93
C VAL A 15 9.21 -0.46 7.60
N GLU A 16 10.39 0.07 7.30
CA GLU A 16 10.70 0.65 5.99
C GLU A 16 11.50 -0.38 5.20
N LEU A 17 11.07 -0.64 3.96
CA LEU A 17 11.69 -1.59 3.05
C LEU A 17 11.90 -0.94 1.68
N THR A 18 12.95 -1.36 0.98
CA THR A 18 13.04 -1.15 -0.47
C THR A 18 11.98 -1.99 -1.19
N LEU A 19 11.69 -1.68 -2.45
CA LEU A 19 10.83 -2.54 -3.27
C LEU A 19 11.40 -3.97 -3.35
N GLU A 20 12.71 -4.11 -3.53
CA GLU A 20 13.36 -5.42 -3.59
C GLU A 20 13.18 -6.21 -2.28
N GLU A 21 13.42 -5.60 -1.12
CA GLU A 21 13.20 -6.27 0.16
C GLU A 21 11.71 -6.64 0.36
N PHE A 22 10.79 -5.76 -0.04
CA PHE A 22 9.36 -6.06 0.02
C PHE A 22 8.98 -7.26 -0.86
N GLU A 23 9.50 -7.34 -2.08
CA GLU A 23 9.30 -8.47 -2.98
C GLU A 23 9.91 -9.76 -2.45
N GLN A 24 11.13 -9.70 -1.89
CA GLN A 24 11.78 -10.84 -1.25
C GLN A 24 10.98 -11.38 -0.07
N HIS A 25 10.41 -10.51 0.77
CA HIS A 25 9.66 -10.91 1.96
C HIS A 25 8.21 -11.33 1.67
N PHE A 26 7.52 -10.65 0.76
CA PHE A 26 6.08 -10.82 0.55
C PHE A 26 5.71 -11.40 -0.81
N GLY A 27 6.62 -11.45 -1.78
CA GLY A 27 6.45 -12.09 -3.10
C GLY A 27 6.63 -13.62 -3.09
N THR A 28 6.21 -14.29 -2.02
CA THR A 28 6.55 -15.70 -1.73
C THR A 28 5.89 -16.74 -2.63
N ASN A 29 4.85 -16.37 -3.38
CA ASN A 29 4.16 -17.22 -4.35
C ASN A 29 3.56 -16.38 -5.47
N GLU A 30 3.12 -17.03 -6.55
CA GLU A 30 2.55 -16.32 -7.71
C GLU A 30 1.31 -15.49 -7.36
N TRP A 31 0.52 -15.95 -6.37
CA TRP A 31 -0.65 -15.24 -5.90
C TRP A 31 -0.33 -13.87 -5.27
N ARG A 32 0.77 -13.79 -4.50
CA ARG A 32 1.27 -12.53 -3.92
C ARG A 32 2.00 -11.69 -4.96
N LYS A 33 2.86 -12.30 -5.78
CA LYS A 33 3.57 -11.60 -6.87
C LYS A 33 2.62 -10.92 -7.86
N GLN A 34 1.47 -11.53 -8.16
CA GLN A 34 0.46 -10.90 -9.00
C GLN A 34 -0.09 -9.60 -8.38
N LYS A 35 -0.33 -9.58 -7.07
CA LYS A 35 -0.82 -8.38 -6.37
C LYS A 35 0.25 -7.30 -6.28
N ILE A 36 1.52 -7.69 -6.08
CA ILE A 36 2.64 -6.75 -6.14
C ILE A 36 2.70 -6.10 -7.53
N ARG A 37 2.64 -6.90 -8.61
CA ARG A 37 2.60 -6.39 -9.98
C ARG A 37 1.46 -5.39 -10.21
N ASN A 38 0.26 -5.68 -9.70
CA ASN A 38 -0.87 -4.76 -9.78
C ASN A 38 -0.66 -3.48 -8.96
N ALA A 39 -0.01 -3.58 -7.79
CA ALA A 39 0.31 -2.44 -6.94
C ALA A 39 1.38 -1.53 -7.58
N LEU A 40 2.35 -2.10 -8.31
CA LEU A 40 3.40 -1.33 -9.00
C LEU A 40 2.82 -0.32 -10.01
N THR A 41 1.73 -0.67 -10.70
CA THR A 41 1.04 0.29 -11.58
C THR A 41 0.54 1.52 -10.81
N LEU A 42 0.00 1.33 -9.61
CA LEU A 42 -0.44 2.45 -8.77
C LEU A 42 0.75 3.23 -8.20
N PHE A 43 1.85 2.55 -7.88
CA PHE A 43 3.08 3.19 -7.40
C PHE A 43 3.66 4.10 -8.48
N GLU A 44 3.67 3.67 -9.73
CA GLU A 44 4.15 4.46 -10.86
C GLU A 44 3.28 5.69 -11.10
N ILE A 45 1.94 5.53 -11.13
CA ILE A 45 1.00 6.63 -11.35
C ILE A 45 1.14 7.69 -10.24
N LEU A 46 1.08 7.27 -8.97
CA LEU A 46 1.14 8.21 -7.84
C LEU A 46 2.56 8.78 -7.66
N GLY A 47 3.59 7.98 -7.89
CA GLY A 47 4.98 8.42 -7.92
C GLY A 47 5.20 9.52 -8.94
N ALA A 48 4.69 9.36 -10.16
CA ALA A 48 4.74 10.39 -11.19
C ALA A 48 4.01 11.69 -10.79
N CYS A 49 3.02 11.61 -9.91
CA CYS A 49 2.33 12.78 -9.33
C CYS A 49 3.07 13.39 -8.13
N GLY A 50 4.27 12.91 -7.78
CA GLY A 50 5.06 13.43 -6.67
C GLY A 50 4.80 12.74 -5.33
N CYS A 51 3.98 11.68 -5.28
CA CYS A 51 3.82 10.88 -4.07
C CYS A 51 5.14 10.18 -3.76
N THR A 52 5.65 10.37 -2.54
CA THR A 52 6.94 9.80 -2.13
C THR A 52 6.79 8.55 -1.28
N THR A 53 5.61 8.30 -0.72
CA THR A 53 5.46 7.29 0.32
C THR A 53 4.13 6.57 0.19
N VAL A 54 4.21 5.25 0.24
CA VAL A 54 3.06 4.36 0.38
C VAL A 54 3.24 3.48 1.61
N PHE A 55 2.17 3.36 2.39
CA PHE A 55 2.06 2.38 3.47
C PHE A 55 1.23 1.19 2.99
N ILE A 56 1.75 -0.01 3.20
CA ILE A 56 1.12 -1.26 2.81
C ILE A 56 0.68 -1.99 4.07
N GLY A 57 -0.59 -2.37 4.11
CA GLY A 57 -1.22 -2.92 5.30
C GLY A 57 -1.95 -4.24 5.06
N GLY A 58 -2.96 -4.46 5.90
CA GLY A 58 -3.92 -5.53 5.68
C GLY A 58 -3.39 -6.94 5.91
N SER A 59 -4.05 -7.90 5.25
CA SER A 59 -3.63 -9.31 5.27
C SER A 59 -2.45 -9.58 4.35
N PHE A 60 -2.13 -8.65 3.43
CA PHE A 60 -1.04 -8.83 2.47
C PHE A 60 0.32 -8.95 3.15
N ILE A 61 0.59 -8.07 4.13
CA ILE A 61 1.85 -8.07 4.91
C ILE A 61 1.78 -8.93 6.18
N SER A 62 1.01 -10.02 6.15
CA SER A 62 0.89 -10.99 7.25
C SER A 62 1.55 -12.32 6.91
N THR A 63 1.49 -13.28 7.83
CA THR A 63 1.90 -14.68 7.58
C THR A 63 0.92 -15.46 6.71
N LYS A 64 -0.22 -14.87 6.30
CA LYS A 64 -1.20 -15.53 5.43
C LYS A 64 -0.60 -15.85 4.06
N ILE A 65 -0.69 -17.12 3.66
CA ILE A 65 -0.14 -17.62 2.38
C ILE A 65 -0.82 -16.94 1.18
N ASN A 66 -2.16 -16.83 1.20
CA ASN A 66 -2.97 -16.31 0.11
C ASN A 66 -3.85 -15.13 0.60
N PRO A 67 -3.32 -13.90 0.73
CA PRO A 67 -4.12 -12.72 1.06
C PRO A 67 -5.11 -12.37 -0.05
N ASN A 68 -6.30 -11.86 0.28
CA ASN A 68 -7.35 -11.64 -0.73
C ASN A 68 -7.02 -10.45 -1.65
N ASP A 69 -6.38 -9.44 -1.07
CA ASP A 69 -6.04 -8.14 -1.65
C ASP A 69 -4.74 -7.61 -1.04
N ILE A 70 -4.31 -6.45 -1.54
CA ILE A 70 -3.25 -5.61 -0.99
C ILE A 70 -3.83 -4.24 -0.66
N ASP A 71 -3.64 -3.78 0.57
CA ASP A 71 -4.07 -2.46 1.04
C ASP A 71 -2.93 -1.46 0.88
N LEU A 72 -3.15 -0.41 0.10
CA LEU A 72 -2.17 0.62 -0.26
C LEU A 72 -2.67 1.98 0.23
N CYS A 73 -1.96 2.63 1.14
CA CYS A 73 -2.30 3.95 1.66
C CYS A 73 -1.22 4.96 1.26
N PHE A 74 -1.56 5.81 0.29
CA PHE A 74 -0.64 6.81 -0.28
C PHE A 74 -0.64 8.11 0.54
N ASP A 75 0.55 8.68 0.71
CA ASP A 75 0.73 10.01 1.30
C ASP A 75 0.52 11.09 0.23
N LEU A 76 -0.58 11.84 0.32
CA LEU A 76 -0.93 12.88 -0.66
C LEU A 76 -0.52 14.30 -0.22
N GLN A 77 0.26 14.44 0.85
CA GLN A 77 0.59 15.75 1.41
C GLN A 77 1.36 16.67 0.45
N ASN A 78 2.10 16.10 -0.50
CA ASN A 78 3.01 16.82 -1.40
C ASN A 78 2.79 16.45 -2.88
N ILE A 79 1.60 16.00 -3.27
CA ILE A 79 1.32 15.61 -4.65
C ILE A 79 0.94 16.80 -5.52
N ASP A 80 1.16 16.65 -6.83
CA ASP A 80 0.61 17.48 -7.89
C ASP A 80 -0.81 16.99 -8.23
N TYR A 81 -1.82 17.70 -7.71
CA TYR A 81 -3.23 17.35 -7.90
C TYR A 81 -3.70 17.56 -9.34
N ASP A 82 -3.19 18.57 -10.04
CA ASP A 82 -3.53 18.83 -11.44
C ASP A 82 -3.04 17.66 -12.31
N LYS A 83 -1.83 17.17 -12.03
CA LYS A 83 -1.30 15.98 -12.70
C LYS A 83 -2.09 14.73 -12.32
N LEU A 84 -2.42 14.55 -11.05
CA LEU A 84 -3.24 13.40 -10.59
C LEU A 84 -4.58 13.35 -11.32
N GLU A 85 -5.28 14.49 -11.44
CA GLU A 85 -6.55 14.57 -12.16
C GLU A 85 -6.38 14.23 -13.65
N GLN A 86 -5.24 14.56 -14.26
CA GLN A 86 -4.97 14.21 -15.66
C GLN A 86 -4.67 12.72 -15.87
N VAL A 87 -3.84 12.12 -15.01
CA VAL A 87 -3.37 10.73 -15.20
C VAL A 87 -4.27 9.69 -14.54
N PHE A 88 -5.03 10.10 -13.52
CA PHE A 88 -5.95 9.25 -12.77
C PHE A 88 -7.18 10.06 -12.31
N PRO A 89 -8.01 10.53 -13.26
CA PRO A 89 -9.18 11.39 -12.98
C PRO A 89 -10.17 10.77 -12.00
N ASP A 90 -10.25 9.44 -11.99
CA ASP A 90 -11.16 8.66 -11.18
C ASP A 90 -10.68 8.46 -9.72
N PHE A 91 -9.53 9.01 -9.32
CA PHE A 91 -8.90 8.72 -8.02
C PHE A 91 -9.80 9.06 -6.82
N PHE A 92 -10.57 10.15 -6.89
CA PHE A 92 -11.49 10.57 -5.81
C PHE A 92 -12.94 10.08 -6.01
N ASP A 93 -13.23 9.36 -7.11
CA ASP A 93 -14.53 8.75 -7.32
C ASP A 93 -14.61 7.40 -6.58
N HIS A 94 -15.44 7.35 -5.55
CA HIS A 94 -15.62 6.16 -4.72
C HIS A 94 -16.03 4.91 -5.52
N ASN A 95 -16.92 5.05 -6.51
CA ASN A 95 -17.38 3.92 -7.31
C ASN A 95 -16.26 3.38 -8.18
N LYS A 96 -15.47 4.27 -8.78
CA LYS A 96 -14.34 3.92 -9.64
C LYS A 96 -13.17 3.31 -8.87
N ILE A 97 -12.81 3.86 -7.71
CA ILE A 97 -11.86 3.22 -6.80
C ILE A 97 -12.36 1.83 -6.37
N GLY A 98 -13.67 1.68 -6.14
CA GLY A 98 -14.28 0.38 -5.87
C GLY A 98 -14.13 -0.62 -7.02
N GLU A 99 -14.21 -0.17 -8.28
CA GLU A 99 -13.94 -1.01 -9.46
C GLU A 99 -12.48 -1.47 -9.51
N ILE A 100 -11.54 -0.57 -9.22
CA ILE A 100 -10.10 -0.89 -9.14
C ILE A 100 -9.84 -1.94 -8.06
N HIS A 101 -10.44 -1.80 -6.88
CA HIS A 101 -10.32 -2.81 -5.82
C HIS A 101 -10.87 -4.16 -6.27
N ARG A 102 -12.05 -4.19 -6.92
CA ARG A 102 -12.64 -5.45 -7.39
C ARG A 102 -11.79 -6.14 -8.46
N ASN A 103 -11.26 -5.38 -9.42
CA ASN A 103 -10.55 -5.89 -10.59
C ASN A 103 -9.09 -6.24 -10.30
N LEU A 104 -8.36 -5.35 -9.60
CA LEU A 104 -6.94 -5.52 -9.33
C LEU A 104 -6.64 -6.16 -7.97
N LYS A 105 -7.64 -6.28 -7.10
CA LYS A 105 -7.45 -6.67 -5.68
C LYS A 105 -6.48 -5.74 -4.96
N CYS A 106 -6.51 -4.46 -5.32
CA CYS A 106 -5.75 -3.39 -4.67
C CYS A 106 -6.74 -2.44 -4.01
N HIS A 107 -6.71 -2.36 -2.68
CA HIS A 107 -7.50 -1.38 -1.95
C HIS A 107 -6.70 -0.09 -1.90
N VAL A 108 -7.18 0.94 -2.61
CA VAL A 108 -6.52 2.23 -2.72
C VAL A 108 -7.07 3.16 -1.65
N LEU A 109 -6.20 3.53 -0.73
CA LEU A 109 -6.46 4.41 0.40
C LEU A 109 -5.47 5.58 0.33
N TYR A 110 -5.75 6.64 1.06
CA TYR A 110 -4.85 7.77 1.14
C TYR A 110 -4.97 8.51 2.46
N PHE A 111 -3.96 9.34 2.74
CA PHE A 111 -4.02 10.33 3.81
C PHE A 111 -3.38 11.63 3.33
N ASP A 112 -3.73 12.72 3.99
CA ASP A 112 -3.20 14.05 3.73
C ASP A 112 -3.00 14.82 5.04
N LYS A 113 -2.66 16.11 4.95
CA LYS A 113 -2.38 16.96 6.12
C LYS A 113 -3.57 17.06 7.09
N THR A 114 -4.78 16.80 6.61
CA THR A 114 -6.04 17.00 7.33
C THR A 114 -6.69 15.68 7.76
N ASN A 115 -6.47 14.59 7.02
CA ASN A 115 -7.13 13.31 7.28
C ASN A 115 -6.14 12.14 7.25
N HIS A 116 -5.96 11.49 8.41
CA HIS A 116 -5.13 10.30 8.61
C HIS A 116 -5.94 9.04 8.94
N GLN A 117 -7.26 9.09 8.81
CA GLN A 117 -8.17 8.03 9.26
C GLN A 117 -7.82 6.67 8.66
N PHE A 118 -7.54 6.61 7.36
CA PHE A 118 -7.23 5.35 6.69
C PHE A 118 -5.87 4.78 7.09
N LEU A 119 -4.87 5.64 7.32
CA LEU A 119 -3.58 5.20 7.85
C LEU A 119 -3.77 4.58 9.25
N HIS A 120 -4.46 5.27 10.15
CA HIS A 120 -4.76 4.76 11.49
C HIS A 120 -5.62 3.51 11.51
N MET A 121 -6.52 3.36 10.54
CA MET A 121 -7.31 2.14 10.35
C MET A 121 -6.39 0.96 10.02
N LEU A 122 -5.38 1.15 9.16
CA LEU A 122 -4.45 0.09 8.80
C LEU A 122 -3.49 -0.29 9.94
N GLU A 123 -3.22 0.61 10.88
CA GLU A 123 -2.37 0.35 12.06
C GLU A 123 -3.01 -0.61 13.08
N LYS A 124 -4.24 -1.08 12.83
CA LYS A 124 -4.98 -1.99 13.71
C LYS A 124 -5.54 -3.19 12.95
N ASP A 125 -5.70 -4.32 13.63
CA ASP A 125 -6.47 -5.45 13.11
C ASP A 125 -7.98 -5.26 13.36
N LYS A 126 -8.78 -6.27 12.98
CA LYS A 126 -10.25 -6.21 13.10
C LYS A 126 -10.75 -6.15 14.53
N ASP A 127 -9.95 -6.62 15.49
CA ASP A 127 -10.26 -6.61 16.91
C ASP A 127 -9.67 -5.36 17.61
N GLY A 128 -9.01 -4.48 16.83
CA GLY A 128 -8.44 -3.22 17.30
C GLY A 128 -7.01 -3.35 17.86
N TYR A 129 -6.37 -4.52 17.75
CA TYR A 129 -5.00 -4.68 18.23
C TYR A 129 -4.01 -4.00 17.28
N PRO A 130 -2.98 -3.31 17.81
CA PRO A 130 -1.96 -2.68 16.99
C PRO A 130 -1.23 -3.67 16.09
N LYS A 131 -0.94 -3.26 14.87
CA LYS A 131 -0.08 -3.96 13.93
C LYS A 131 0.78 -2.99 13.13
N GLY A 132 1.92 -3.49 12.68
CA GLY A 132 2.83 -2.78 11.80
C GLY A 132 2.36 -2.71 10.36
N LEU A 133 2.89 -1.72 9.64
CA LEU A 133 2.77 -1.55 8.20
C LEU A 133 4.13 -1.75 7.52
N VAL A 134 4.13 -1.90 6.20
CA VAL A 134 5.35 -1.69 5.41
C VAL A 134 5.30 -0.31 4.80
N LYS A 135 6.32 0.50 5.03
CA LYS A 135 6.53 1.78 4.35
C LYS A 135 7.50 1.56 3.19
N ILE A 136 7.15 2.04 2.01
CA ILE A 136 8.04 2.09 0.84
C ILE A 136 8.19 3.54 0.39
N ASN A 137 9.43 3.95 0.14
CA ASN A 137 9.74 5.21 -0.51
C ASN A 137 9.69 5.03 -2.02
N LEU A 138 8.72 5.69 -2.67
CA LEU A 138 8.51 5.57 -4.12
C LEU A 138 9.62 6.25 -4.93
N LYS A 139 10.39 7.16 -4.31
CA LYS A 139 11.53 7.77 -4.98
C LYS A 139 12.60 6.75 -5.36
N ASP A 140 12.80 5.75 -4.50
CA ASP A 140 13.82 4.72 -4.67
C ASP A 140 13.46 3.68 -5.76
N ILE A 141 12.30 3.83 -6.40
CA ILE A 141 11.80 2.94 -7.46
C ILE A 141 11.88 3.59 -8.84
N PHE A 142 11.51 4.87 -8.94
CA PHE A 142 11.29 5.55 -10.22
C PHE A 142 12.22 6.73 -10.50
N TYR A 143 13.06 7.11 -9.53
CA TYR A 143 13.99 8.22 -9.69
C TYR A 143 15.42 7.68 -9.52
N ASP A 144 16.16 7.64 -10.62
CA ASP A 144 17.62 7.47 -10.65
C ASP A 144 18.32 8.82 -10.35
#